data_AF-A0AB36SAT3-F1
#
_entry.id   AF-A0AB36SAT3-F1
#
_cell.length_a   1.000
_cell.length_b   1.000
_cell.length_c   1.000
_cell.angle_alpha   90.00
_cell.angle_beta   90.00
_cell.angle_gamma   90.00
#
_symmetry.space_group_name_H-M   'P 1'
#
loop_
_entity.id
_entity.type
_entity.pdbx_description
1 polymer ?
#
loop_
_entity_poly.entity_id
_entity_poly.type
_entity_poly.pdbx_seq_one_letter_code
_entity_poly.pdbx_strand_id
1 'polypeptide(L)' 'MRKQLATNLSRVDVNEILTQLLTKKSYFSFNDIEKECQRTLTTADKFLIRCVVVKKFNLNIEYLASNQLKFYRKKECLS' A
#
# COMPACT_ATOMS: atom_id res chain seq x y z
N MET A 1 4.09 23.61 -21.73
CA MET A 1 4.39 22.40 -20.92
C MET A 1 3.09 21.70 -20.57
N ARG A 2 2.77 20.57 -21.21
CA ARG A 2 1.60 19.76 -20.82
C ARG A 2 1.94 19.10 -19.49
N LYS A 3 1.32 19.55 -18.39
CA LYS A 3 1.30 18.79 -17.13
C LYS A 3 0.66 17.44 -17.46
N GLN A 4 1.44 16.37 -17.52
CA GLN A 4 0.87 15.03 -17.50
C GLN A 4 0.08 14.95 -16.20
N LEU A 5 -1.25 14.91 -16.28
CA LEU A 5 -2.09 14.57 -15.15
C LEU A 5 -1.65 13.17 -14.73
N ALA A 6 -0.88 13.08 -13.64
CA ALA A 6 -0.55 11.80 -13.05
C ALA A 6 -1.89 11.13 -12.72
N THR A 7 -2.24 10.08 -13.47
CA THR A 7 -3.46 9.32 -13.22
C THR A 7 -3.32 8.69 -11.85
N ASN A 8 -4.05 9.16 -10.85
CA ASN A 8 -3.99 8.58 -9.51
C ASN A 8 -4.52 7.14 -9.53
N LEU A 9 -4.06 6.30 -8.60
CA LEU A 9 -4.62 4.96 -8.44
C LEU A 9 -6.09 5.06 -8.04
N SER A 10 -6.94 4.24 -8.64
CA SER A 10 -8.29 4.04 -8.16
C SER A 10 -8.30 3.10 -6.96
N ARG A 11 -9.43 3.07 -6.24
CA ARG A 11 -9.63 2.11 -5.14
C ARG A 11 -9.61 0.66 -5.63
N VAL A 12 -10.04 0.41 -6.87
CA VAL A 12 -10.05 -0.93 -7.47
C VAL A 12 -8.61 -1.39 -7.69
N ASP A 13 -7.77 -0.54 -8.29
CA ASP A 13 -6.35 -0.83 -8.53
C ASP A 13 -5.62 -1.14 -7.21
N VAL A 14 -5.83 -0.30 -6.19
CA VAL A 14 -5.23 -0.52 -4.87
C VAL A 14 -5.68 -1.86 -4.26
N ASN A 15 -6.96 -2.22 -4.38
CA ASN A 15 -7.44 -3.49 -3.85
C ASN A 15 -6.78 -4.69 -4.53
N GLU A 16 -6.62 -4.64 -5.85
CA GLU A 16 -6.01 -5.71 -6.62
C GLU A 16 -4.54 -5.89 -6.25
N ILE A 17 -3.78 -4.78 -6.24
CA ILE A 17 -2.35 -4.79 -5.89
C ILE A 17 -2.14 -5.33 -4.47
N LEU A 18 -2.92 -4.86 -3.50
CA LEU A 18 -2.79 -5.32 -2.11
C LEU A 18 -3.14 -6.80 -1.96
N THR A 19 -4.15 -7.29 -2.67
CA THR A 19 -4.52 -8.71 -2.67
C THR A 19 -3.38 -9.57 -3.20
N GLN A 20 -2.76 -9.16 -4.32
CA GLN A 20 -1.60 -9.88 -4.88
C GLN A 20 -0.37 -9.82 -3.96
N LEU A 21 -0.09 -8.69 -3.32
CA LEU A 21 1.04 -8.58 -2.40
C LEU A 21 0.85 -9.47 -1.16
N LEU A 22 -0.39 -9.57 -0.65
CA LEU A 22 -0.72 -10.38 0.53
C LEU A 22 -0.65 -11.89 0.29
N THR A 23 -0.67 -12.36 -0.97
CA THR A 23 -0.44 -13.77 -1.29
C THR A 23 1.04 -14.10 -1.43
N LYS A 24 1.85 -13.12 -1.87
CA LYS A 24 3.30 -13.30 -2.11
C LYS A 24 4.16 -13.03 -0.87
N LYS A 25 3.73 -12.12 0.02
CA LYS A 25 4.56 -11.61 1.12
C LYS A 25 3.80 -11.54 2.43
N SER A 26 4.50 -11.80 3.54
CA SER A 26 3.97 -11.61 4.90
C SER A 26 3.87 -10.13 5.29
N TYR A 27 4.71 -9.29 4.70
CA TYR A 27 4.65 -7.84 4.81
C TYR A 27 5.04 -7.18 3.48
N PHE A 28 4.59 -5.94 3.27
CA PHE A 28 4.97 -5.13 2.11
C PHE A 28 5.05 -3.65 2.50
N SER A 29 5.61 -2.85 1.62
CA SER A 29 5.85 -1.41 1.80
C SER A 29 5.34 -0.62 0.60
N PHE A 30 5.41 0.71 0.66
CA PHE A 30 5.12 1.54 -0.52
C PHE A 30 6.02 1.21 -1.71
N ASN A 31 7.30 0.87 -1.47
CA ASN A 31 8.23 0.50 -2.54
C ASN A 31 7.80 -0.79 -3.24
N ASP A 32 7.21 -1.74 -2.50
CA ASP A 32 6.68 -2.97 -3.12
C ASP A 32 5.48 -2.66 -4.01
N ILE A 33 4.62 -1.73 -3.61
CA ILE A 33 3.48 -1.29 -4.42
C ILE A 33 3.98 -0.53 -5.66
N GLU A 34 4.95 0.38 -5.51
CA GLU A 34 5.57 1.12 -6.62
C GLU A 34 6.16 0.18 -7.67
N LYS A 35 6.78 -0.91 -7.24
CA LYS A 35 7.30 -1.96 -8.14
C LYS A 35 6.19 -2.68 -8.89
N GLU A 36 5.08 -3.04 -8.22
CA GLU A 36 3.97 -3.73 -8.88
C GLU A 36 3.22 -2.83 -9.88
N CYS A 37 3.11 -1.53 -9.61
CA CYS A 37 2.50 -0.57 -10.54
C CYS A 37 3.49 0.12 -11.49
N GLN A 38 4.78 -0.25 -11.44
CA GLN A 38 5.89 0.31 -12.24
C GLN A 38 5.93 1.84 -12.28
N ARG A 39 5.56 2.49 -11.17
CA ARG A 39 5.49 3.95 -11.05
C ARG A 39 5.70 4.39 -9.61
N THR A 40 6.14 5.64 -9.44
CA THR A 40 6.22 6.27 -8.11
C THR A 40 4.82 6.64 -7.62
N LEU A 41 4.53 6.37 -6.34
CA LEU A 41 3.26 6.71 -5.74
C LEU A 41 3.20 8.19 -5.38
N THR A 42 2.12 8.84 -5.77
CA THR A 42 1.83 10.21 -5.35
C THR A 42 1.42 10.25 -3.87
N THR A 43 1.39 11.45 -3.29
CA THR A 43 0.84 11.64 -1.93
C THR A 43 -0.61 11.17 -1.82
N ALA A 44 -1.42 11.38 -2.87
CA ALA A 44 -2.81 10.92 -2.93
C ALA A 44 -2.89 9.39 -2.95
N ASP A 45 -2.03 8.73 -3.74
CA ASP A 45 -1.96 7.27 -3.77
C ASP A 45 -1.58 6.71 -2.40
N LYS A 46 -0.54 7.26 -1.76
CA LYS A 46 -0.08 6.84 -0.43
C LYS A 46 -1.18 6.99 0.62
N PHE A 47 -1.96 8.07 0.56
CA PHE A 47 -3.10 8.27 1.44
C PHE A 47 -4.21 7.24 1.19
N LEU A 48 -4.57 7.00 -0.08
CA LEU A 48 -5.57 6.01 -0.46
C LEU A 48 -5.16 4.60 -0.01
N ILE A 49 -3.91 4.22 -0.24
CA ILE A 49 -3.35 2.93 0.19
C ILE A 49 -3.48 2.77 1.70
N ARG A 50 -3.04 3.76 2.50
CA ARG A 50 -3.17 3.70 3.97
C ARG A 50 -4.63 3.52 4.41
N CYS A 51 -5.56 4.22 3.75
CA CYS A 51 -6.99 4.06 4.03
C CYS A 51 -7.48 2.64 3.74
N VAL A 52 -7.11 2.06 2.59
CA VAL A 52 -7.55 0.71 2.19
C VAL A 52 -6.91 -0.38 3.06
N VAL A 53 -5.61 -0.25 3.35
CA VAL A 53 -4.84 -1.13 4.24
C VAL A 53 -5.52 -1.27 5.60
N VAL A 54 -5.93 -0.15 6.20
CA VAL A 54 -6.58 -0.14 7.53
C VAL A 54 -8.05 -0.54 7.44
N LYS A 55 -8.83 0.10 6.57
CA LYS A 55 -10.30 -0.03 6.58
C LYS A 55 -10.81 -1.31 5.94
N LYS A 56 -10.14 -1.83 4.91
CA LYS A 56 -10.60 -3.00 4.16
C LYS A 56 -9.83 -4.27 4.56
N PHE A 57 -8.51 -4.19 4.57
CA PHE A 57 -7.66 -5.37 4.83
C PHE A 57 -7.30 -5.53 6.30
N ASN A 58 -7.66 -4.56 7.16
CA ASN A 58 -7.42 -4.60 8.61
C ASN A 58 -5.95 -4.88 8.99
N LEU A 59 -5.00 -4.40 8.19
CA LEU A 59 -3.57 -4.63 8.40
C LEU A 59 -3.00 -3.67 9.44
N ASN A 60 -1.92 -4.09 10.08
CA ASN A 60 -1.09 -3.22 10.91
C ASN A 60 -0.13 -2.39 10.06
N ILE A 61 0.17 -1.20 10.55
CA ILE A 61 1.16 -0.30 9.97
C ILE A 61 2.26 -0.11 11.01
N GLU A 62 3.49 -0.51 10.67
CA GLU A 62 4.69 -0.24 11.47
C GLU A 62 5.49 0.87 10.80
N TYR A 63 5.85 1.87 11.59
CA TYR A 63 6.70 2.99 11.18
C TYR A 63 8.14 2.62 11.51
N LEU A 64 8.96 2.44 10.47
CA LEU A 64 10.39 2.25 10.62
C LEU A 64 11.12 3.59 10.56
N ALA A 65 12.37 3.58 11.04
CA ALA A 65 13.28 4.70 10.81
C ALA A 65 13.38 5.01 9.28
N SER A 66 13.52 6.28 8.93
CA SER A 66 13.63 6.78 7.54
C SER A 66 12.33 6.80 6.73
N ASN A 67 11.18 7.08 7.35
CA ASN A 67 9.87 7.24 6.67
C ASN A 67 9.39 5.98 5.89
N GLN A 68 9.90 4.81 6.24
CA GLN A 68 9.47 3.55 5.64
C GLN A 68 8.30 2.97 6.44
N LEU A 69 7.24 2.57 5.74
CA LEU A 69 6.09 1.87 6.33
C LEU A 69 6.14 0.40 5.96
N LYS A 70 5.90 -0.47 6.95
CA LYS A 70 5.57 -1.88 6.72
C LYS A 70 4.09 -2.11 6.99
N PHE A 71 3.44 -2.77 6.04
CA PHE A 71 2.06 -3.23 6.11
C PHE A 71 2.06 -4.74 6.25
N TYR A 72 1.43 -5.26 7.29
CA TYR A 72 1.43 -6.69 7.58
C TYR A 72 0.12 -7.10 8.27
N ARG A 73 -0.21 -8.39 8.17
CA ARG A 73 -1.40 -8.93 8.84
C ARG A 73 -1.26 -8.72 10.34
N LYS A 74 -2.35 -8.34 11.00
CA LYS A 74 -2.42 -8.38 12.46
C LYS A 74 -2.01 -9.78 12.89
N LYS A 75 -0.97 -9.89 13.73
CA LYS A 75 -0.79 -11.12 14.49
C LYS A 75 -2.06 -11.22 15.33
N GLU A 76 -2.89 -12.21 15.05
CA GLU A 76 -3.92 -12.59 16.00
C GLU A 76 -3.15 -12.88 17.29
N CYS A 77 -3.38 -12.05 18.32
CA CYS A 77 -3.05 -12.50 19.67
C CYS A 77 -3.94 -13.70 19.88
N LEU A 78 -3.38 -14.90 19.68
CA LEU A 78 -3.91 -16.12 20.28
C LEU A 78 -3.73 -15.92 21.79
N SER A 79 -4.71 -15.27 22.39
CA SER A 79 -4.95 -15.24 23.83
C SER A 79 -5.74 -16.47 24.23
#